data_AF-A6ESB9-F1
#
_entry.id   AF-A6ESB9-F1
#
_cell.length_a   1.000
_cell.length_b   1.000
_cell.length_c   1.000
_cell.angle_alpha   90.00
_cell.angle_beta   90.00
_cell.angle_gamma   90.00
#
_symmetry.space_group_name_H-M   'P 1'
#
loop_
_entity.id
_entity.type
_entity.pdbx_description
1 polymer ?
#
loop_
_entity_poly.entity_id
_entity_poly.type
_entity_poly.pdbx_seq_one_letter_code
_entity_poly.pdbx_strand_id
1 'polypeptide(L)'
;MKKSILFIALTTISIFTSCQDKQEKSEKVNENITKIKAQKKELKFTNEQFYDADGNFLEEKAKDALIEMLEYHNYPIFDGLREKIWLTDYNKGDYANLGLASIMFVNNEEDQYMLMDIFLLPGQMLGEHMHFAAKNNPAKLEGWLVRHGKSYIAGMGENNRDQFPEVIVPETHWSGKVTANHIVEANEGDFDHLAIVESAHWQMAGPEGAVITEVGNVHTNEGVRRSDPEMN
;
A
#
# COMPACT_ATOMS: atom_id res chain seq x y z
N MET A 1 32.42 51.49 60.10
CA MET A 1 33.17 50.67 59.11
C MET A 1 32.21 50.27 58.01
N LYS A 2 32.61 50.58 56.77
CA LYS A 2 31.83 50.43 55.51
C LYS A 2 31.41 48.98 55.25
N LYS A 3 30.18 48.75 54.80
CA LYS A 3 29.82 47.68 53.88
C LYS A 3 28.81 48.22 52.86
N SER A 4 29.30 48.50 51.66
CA SER A 4 28.47 48.80 50.50
C SER A 4 27.85 47.50 49.98
N ILE A 5 26.54 47.50 49.77
CA ILE A 5 25.84 46.43 49.05
C ILE A 5 25.48 46.99 47.68
N LEU A 6 26.10 46.40 46.65
CA LEU A 6 25.92 46.71 45.24
C LEU A 6 24.68 45.95 44.74
N PHE A 7 23.64 46.66 44.32
CA PHE A 7 22.50 46.06 43.61
C PHE A 7 22.86 45.90 42.13
N ILE A 8 23.00 44.65 41.68
CA ILE A 8 23.16 44.30 40.27
C ILE A 8 21.75 44.11 39.70
N ALA A 9 21.34 44.98 38.77
CA ALA A 9 20.13 44.80 37.99
C ALA A 9 20.39 43.73 36.92
N LEU A 10 19.71 42.59 37.03
CA LEU A 10 19.75 41.51 36.04
C LEU A 10 18.73 41.84 34.93
N THR A 11 19.19 42.35 33.79
CA THR A 11 18.39 42.45 32.56
C THR A 11 18.27 41.07 31.91
N THR A 12 17.13 40.41 32.08
CA THR A 12 16.72 39.25 31.28
C THR A 12 16.33 39.72 29.87
N ILE A 13 17.20 39.49 28.89
CA ILE A 13 16.85 39.56 27.47
C ILE A 13 16.09 38.29 27.14
N SER A 14 14.76 38.36 27.11
CA SER A 14 13.90 37.30 26.59
C SER A 14 13.99 37.31 25.06
N ILE A 15 14.69 36.34 24.48
CA ILE A 15 14.71 36.11 23.03
C ILE A 15 13.36 35.50 22.63
N PHE A 16 12.40 36.36 22.29
CA PHE A 16 11.12 35.98 21.68
C PHE A 16 11.19 36.09 20.15
N THR A 17 11.95 35.23 19.49
CA THR A 17 11.97 35.18 18.01
C THR A 17 12.19 33.74 17.48
N SER A 18 11.41 32.77 17.96
CA SER A 18 11.51 31.38 17.47
C SER A 18 10.17 30.68 17.18
N CYS A 19 9.01 31.27 17.54
CA CYS A 19 7.71 30.64 17.30
C CYS A 19 7.05 31.06 15.99
N GLN A 20 7.17 32.32 15.57
CA GLN A 20 6.53 32.81 14.34
C GLN A 20 7.16 32.19 13.07
N ASP A 21 8.49 32.05 13.01
CA ASP A 21 9.18 31.45 11.86
C ASP A 21 8.84 29.97 11.63
N LYS A 22 8.50 29.22 12.70
CA LYS A 22 8.11 27.80 12.58
C LYS A 22 6.71 27.63 12.01
N GLN A 23 5.78 28.49 12.43
CA GLN A 23 4.38 28.43 11.99
C GLN A 23 4.23 28.85 10.53
N GLU A 24 4.90 29.93 10.12
CA GLU A 24 4.87 30.41 8.73
C GLU A 24 5.55 29.43 7.77
N LYS A 25 6.57 28.70 8.24
CA LYS A 25 7.26 27.66 7.45
C LYS A 25 6.42 26.38 7.33
N SER A 26 5.68 25.97 8.35
CA SER A 26 4.75 24.82 8.24
C SER A 26 3.56 25.12 7.34
N GLU A 27 3.02 26.34 7.38
CA GLU A 27 1.90 26.75 6.52
C GLU A 27 2.33 26.82 5.04
N LYS A 28 3.51 27.39 4.73
CA LYS A 28 4.05 27.41 3.37
C LYS A 28 4.42 26.02 2.83
N VAL A 29 4.86 25.10 3.69
CA VAL A 29 5.12 23.70 3.27
C VAL A 29 3.80 23.00 2.95
N ASN A 30 2.78 23.15 3.79
CA ASN A 30 1.46 22.57 3.54
C ASN A 30 0.81 23.13 2.27
N GLU A 31 0.81 24.46 2.05
CA GLU A 31 0.26 25.05 0.82
C GLU A 31 0.97 24.57 -0.45
N ASN A 32 2.29 24.37 -0.41
CA ASN A 32 3.04 23.85 -1.55
C ASN A 32 2.76 22.37 -1.81
N ILE A 33 2.60 21.55 -0.77
CA ILE A 33 2.17 20.14 -0.92
C ILE A 33 0.76 20.09 -1.52
N THR A 34 -0.17 20.94 -1.07
CA THR A 34 -1.52 21.03 -1.62
C THR A 34 -1.51 21.46 -3.10
N LYS A 35 -0.68 22.44 -3.49
CA LYS A 35 -0.54 22.85 -4.90
C LYS A 35 0.08 21.78 -5.79
N ILE A 36 1.08 21.05 -5.30
CA ILE A 36 1.71 19.95 -6.05
C ILE A 36 0.71 18.80 -6.25
N LYS A 37 -0.08 18.46 -5.21
CA LYS A 37 -1.19 17.49 -5.35
C LYS A 37 -2.27 17.96 -6.32
N ALA A 38 -2.61 19.25 -6.32
CA ALA A 38 -3.62 19.82 -7.22
C ALA A 38 -3.19 19.89 -8.70
N GLN A 39 -1.90 19.67 -9.02
CA GLN A 39 -1.38 19.75 -10.39
C GLN A 39 -1.21 18.39 -11.08
N LYS A 40 -1.25 17.28 -10.33
CA LYS A 40 -1.18 15.94 -10.92
C LYS A 40 -2.55 15.54 -11.49
N LYS A 41 -2.56 15.02 -12.73
CA LYS A 41 -3.75 14.47 -13.39
C LYS A 41 -4.28 13.29 -12.58
N GLU A 42 -5.59 13.22 -12.39
CA GLU A 42 -6.26 12.07 -11.75
C GLU A 42 -5.91 10.76 -12.49
N LEU A 43 -5.50 9.73 -11.74
CA LEU A 43 -5.30 8.38 -12.26
C LEU A 43 -6.65 7.69 -12.39
N LYS A 44 -7.01 7.31 -13.61
CA LYS A 44 -8.29 6.65 -13.88
C LYS A 44 -8.13 5.58 -14.95
N PHE A 45 -8.57 4.39 -14.60
CA PHE A 45 -8.45 3.17 -15.39
C PHE A 45 -9.83 2.51 -15.49
N THR A 46 -10.24 2.05 -16.67
CA THR A 46 -11.49 1.30 -16.83
C THR A 46 -11.18 -0.16 -17.12
N ASN A 47 -12.06 -1.07 -16.74
CA ASN A 47 -11.79 -2.50 -16.89
C ASN A 47 -11.62 -2.90 -18.35
N GLU A 48 -12.40 -2.30 -19.25
CA GLU A 48 -12.41 -2.62 -20.68
C GLU A 48 -11.06 -2.42 -21.37
N GLN A 49 -10.21 -1.54 -20.85
CA GLN A 49 -8.87 -1.31 -21.43
C GLN A 49 -7.95 -2.53 -21.31
N PHE A 50 -8.26 -3.42 -20.38
CA PHE A 50 -7.44 -4.58 -20.02
C PHE A 50 -7.86 -5.85 -20.74
N TYR A 51 -8.88 -5.80 -21.59
CA TYR A 51 -9.39 -6.97 -22.30
C TYR A 51 -9.56 -6.68 -23.78
N ASP A 52 -9.35 -7.69 -24.61
CA ASP A 52 -9.71 -7.62 -26.02
C ASP A 52 -11.21 -7.87 -26.24
N ALA A 53 -11.65 -7.86 -27.51
CA ALA A 53 -13.04 -8.07 -27.86
C ALA A 53 -13.55 -9.49 -27.54
N ASP A 54 -12.64 -10.45 -27.37
CA ASP A 54 -12.95 -11.84 -27.02
C ASP A 54 -12.91 -12.07 -25.50
N GLY A 55 -12.58 -11.04 -24.71
CA GLY A 55 -12.47 -11.10 -23.26
C GLY A 55 -11.13 -11.66 -22.77
N ASN A 56 -10.11 -11.75 -23.62
CA ASN A 56 -8.79 -12.18 -23.18
C ASN A 56 -8.07 -11.03 -22.47
N PHE A 57 -7.42 -11.36 -21.36
CA PHE A 57 -6.65 -10.39 -20.57
C PHE A 57 -5.41 -9.91 -21.32
N LEU A 58 -5.23 -8.58 -21.39
CA LEU A 58 -4.15 -7.90 -22.08
C LEU A 58 -3.08 -7.46 -21.07
N GLU A 59 -2.18 -8.36 -20.70
CA GLU A 59 -1.13 -8.09 -19.69
C GLU A 59 -0.30 -6.83 -20.00
N GLU A 60 0.00 -6.56 -21.27
CA GLU A 60 0.79 -5.38 -21.65
C GLU A 60 0.02 -4.07 -21.42
N LYS A 61 -1.32 -4.07 -21.52
CA LYS A 61 -2.16 -2.92 -21.15
C LYS A 61 -2.21 -2.72 -19.63
N ALA A 62 -2.26 -3.82 -18.88
CA ALA A 62 -2.12 -3.77 -17.43
C ALA A 62 -0.76 -3.19 -17.00
N LYS A 63 0.34 -3.62 -17.64
CA LYS A 63 1.67 -3.03 -17.41
C LYS A 63 1.75 -1.56 -17.79
N ASP A 64 1.13 -1.14 -18.91
CA ASP A 64 1.07 0.28 -19.28
C ASP A 64 0.42 1.14 -18.18
N ALA A 65 -0.72 0.69 -17.64
CA ALA A 65 -1.40 1.38 -16.54
C ALA A 65 -0.58 1.41 -15.25
N LEU A 66 0.11 0.31 -14.92
CA LEU A 66 1.02 0.27 -13.77
C LEU A 66 2.18 1.26 -13.95
N ILE A 67 2.80 1.31 -15.13
CA ILE A 67 3.88 2.27 -15.39
C ILE A 67 3.37 3.72 -15.27
N GLU A 68 2.19 4.05 -15.80
CA GLU A 68 1.58 5.38 -15.62
C GLU A 68 1.41 5.73 -14.12
N MET A 69 0.95 4.78 -13.31
CA MET A 69 0.82 4.96 -11.85
C MET A 69 2.17 5.10 -11.14
N LEU A 70 3.17 4.30 -11.51
CA LEU A 70 4.51 4.37 -10.92
C LEU A 70 5.20 5.69 -11.26
N GLU A 71 5.06 6.17 -12.50
CA GLU A 71 5.53 7.50 -12.92
C GLU A 71 4.80 8.62 -12.17
N TYR A 72 3.47 8.50 -11.99
CA TYR A 72 2.67 9.43 -11.19
C TYR A 72 3.23 9.56 -9.77
N HIS A 73 3.65 8.45 -9.15
CA HIS A 73 4.21 8.44 -7.79
C HIS A 73 5.70 8.75 -7.71
N ASN A 74 6.35 9.03 -8.84
CA ASN A 74 7.80 9.17 -8.93
C ASN A 74 8.55 7.91 -8.40
N TYR A 75 7.94 6.74 -8.53
CA TYR A 75 8.58 5.47 -8.21
C TYR A 75 9.74 5.20 -9.19
N PRO A 76 10.90 4.67 -8.73
CA PRO A 76 12.03 4.42 -9.61
C PRO A 76 11.71 3.39 -10.71
N ILE A 77 11.59 3.84 -11.95
CA ILE A 77 11.54 2.95 -13.13
C ILE A 77 12.97 2.59 -13.51
N PHE A 78 13.38 1.34 -13.23
CA PHE A 78 14.73 0.83 -13.52
C PHE A 78 14.72 -0.20 -14.65
N ASP A 79 15.89 -0.43 -15.24
CA ASP A 79 16.07 -1.40 -16.32
C ASP A 79 15.59 -2.80 -15.92
N GLY A 80 14.69 -3.37 -16.71
CA GLY A 80 14.12 -4.68 -16.43
C GLY A 80 12.89 -4.66 -15.51
N LEU A 81 12.45 -3.50 -15.00
CA LEU A 81 11.27 -3.44 -14.11
C LEU A 81 10.04 -4.02 -14.80
N ARG A 82 9.75 -3.58 -16.03
CA ARG A 82 8.54 -3.98 -16.76
C ARG A 82 8.47 -5.48 -17.00
N GLU A 83 9.61 -6.08 -17.32
CA GLU A 83 9.75 -7.52 -17.58
C GLU A 83 9.61 -8.35 -16.30
N LYS A 84 9.98 -7.77 -15.15
CA LYS A 84 9.86 -8.41 -13.83
C LYS A 84 8.47 -8.32 -13.23
N ILE A 85 7.61 -7.41 -13.71
CA ILE A 85 6.23 -7.31 -13.22
C ILE A 85 5.53 -8.64 -13.52
N TRP A 86 5.19 -9.35 -12.44
CA TRP A 86 4.22 -10.42 -12.47
C TRP A 86 2.85 -9.84 -12.12
N LEU A 87 1.81 -10.24 -12.85
CA LEU A 87 0.46 -9.75 -12.61
C LEU A 87 -0.59 -10.83 -12.87
N THR A 88 -1.76 -10.66 -12.27
CA THR A 88 -2.90 -11.57 -12.43
C THR A 88 -4.21 -10.80 -12.23
N ASP A 89 -5.22 -11.16 -13.02
CA ASP A 89 -6.63 -10.78 -12.80
C ASP A 89 -7.42 -11.92 -12.13
N TYR A 90 -6.72 -12.95 -11.65
CA TYR A 90 -7.28 -14.19 -11.09
C TYR A 90 -8.27 -14.92 -12.00
N ASN A 91 -8.22 -14.69 -13.32
CA ASN A 91 -9.20 -15.15 -14.30
C ASN A 91 -10.63 -14.66 -14.01
N LYS A 92 -10.78 -13.51 -13.35
CA LYS A 92 -12.09 -12.93 -12.98
C LYS A 92 -12.61 -11.92 -13.99
N GLY A 93 -11.81 -11.54 -14.99
CA GLY A 93 -12.25 -10.61 -16.03
C GLY A 93 -12.48 -9.19 -15.51
N ASP A 94 -11.88 -8.82 -14.36
CA ASP A 94 -12.13 -7.56 -13.66
C ASP A 94 -10.84 -6.94 -13.08
N TYR A 95 -9.75 -6.95 -13.84
CA TYR A 95 -8.45 -6.48 -13.38
C TYR A 95 -8.47 -5.07 -12.77
N ALA A 96 -9.31 -4.14 -13.27
CA ALA A 96 -9.36 -2.79 -12.72
C ALA A 96 -9.77 -2.75 -11.24
N ASN A 97 -10.65 -3.68 -10.81
CA ASN A 97 -11.19 -3.71 -9.45
C ASN A 97 -10.63 -4.86 -8.62
N LEU A 98 -10.22 -5.98 -9.23
CA LEU A 98 -9.72 -7.18 -8.57
C LEU A 98 -8.50 -7.73 -9.33
N GLY A 99 -7.33 -7.62 -8.72
CA GLY A 99 -6.09 -8.09 -9.33
C GLY A 99 -4.89 -7.85 -8.44
N LEU A 100 -3.74 -8.30 -8.91
CA LEU A 100 -2.47 -8.08 -8.24
C LEU A 100 -1.39 -7.91 -9.29
N ALA A 101 -0.52 -6.93 -9.09
CA ALA A 101 0.77 -6.85 -9.74
C ALA A 101 1.88 -6.74 -8.70
N SER A 102 3.04 -7.31 -8.99
CA SER A 102 4.18 -7.26 -8.09
C SER A 102 5.51 -7.48 -8.79
N ILE A 103 6.59 -7.13 -8.10
CA ILE A 103 7.95 -7.55 -8.43
C ILE A 103 8.57 -8.22 -7.22
N MET A 104 9.05 -9.44 -7.40
CA MET A 104 9.85 -10.14 -6.38
C MET A 104 11.32 -9.74 -6.55
N PHE A 105 11.89 -9.05 -5.56
CA PHE A 105 13.32 -8.71 -5.59
C PHE A 105 14.18 -9.87 -5.11
N VAL A 106 13.74 -10.54 -4.05
CA VAL A 106 14.40 -11.71 -3.49
C VAL A 106 13.38 -12.59 -2.77
N ASN A 107 13.51 -13.90 -2.96
CA ASN A 107 12.85 -14.93 -2.16
C ASN A 107 13.92 -15.97 -1.83
N ASN A 108 14.64 -15.76 -0.72
CA ASN A 108 15.75 -16.60 -0.30
C ASN A 108 15.23 -17.72 0.58
N GLU A 109 15.13 -18.93 0.03
CA GLU A 109 14.64 -20.12 0.75
C GLU A 109 15.64 -20.68 1.78
N GLU A 110 16.95 -20.46 1.56
CA GLU A 110 18.01 -20.95 2.46
C GLU A 110 18.04 -20.14 3.76
N ASP A 111 18.04 -18.80 3.64
CA ASP A 111 18.10 -17.86 4.77
C ASP A 111 16.70 -17.39 5.23
N GLN A 112 15.65 -17.87 4.57
CA GLN A 112 14.24 -17.66 4.90
C GLN A 112 13.74 -16.20 4.94
N TYR A 113 14.03 -15.39 3.91
CA TYR A 113 13.51 -14.03 3.80
C TYR A 113 13.06 -13.67 2.38
N MET A 114 12.06 -12.79 2.27
CA MET A 114 11.63 -12.20 0.99
C MET A 114 11.52 -10.68 1.05
N LEU A 115 11.61 -10.08 -0.13
CA LEU A 115 11.31 -8.68 -0.40
C LEU A 115 10.60 -8.60 -1.75
N MET A 116 9.43 -7.98 -1.78
CA MET A 116 8.71 -7.68 -3.00
C MET A 116 8.06 -6.31 -2.91
N ASP A 117 7.81 -5.69 -4.06
CA ASP A 117 6.85 -4.59 -4.14
C ASP A 117 5.55 -5.09 -4.76
N ILE A 118 4.44 -4.70 -4.17
CA ILE A 118 3.07 -4.86 -4.64
C ILE A 118 2.62 -3.54 -5.24
N PHE A 119 1.90 -3.63 -6.36
CA PHE A 119 1.28 -2.51 -7.04
C PHE A 119 -0.21 -2.78 -7.18
N LEU A 120 -1.01 -1.83 -6.70
CA LEU A 120 -2.46 -1.85 -6.84
C LEU A 120 -2.91 -0.57 -7.54
N LEU A 121 -3.65 -0.70 -8.64
CA LEU A 121 -4.26 0.43 -9.34
C LEU A 121 -5.26 1.16 -8.44
N PRO A 122 -5.63 2.42 -8.75
CA PRO A 122 -6.69 3.15 -8.06
C PRO A 122 -7.94 2.31 -7.75
N GLY A 123 -8.23 2.11 -6.46
CA GLY A 123 -9.39 1.33 -6.00
C GLY A 123 -9.29 -0.19 -6.19
N GLN A 124 -8.18 -0.72 -6.72
CA GLN A 124 -8.02 -2.15 -6.97
C GLN A 124 -7.87 -2.92 -5.66
N MET A 125 -8.55 -4.08 -5.58
CA MET A 125 -8.46 -5.05 -4.51
C MET A 125 -7.47 -6.17 -4.86
N LEU A 126 -6.53 -6.42 -3.96
CA LEU A 126 -5.84 -7.71 -3.82
C LEU A 126 -6.81 -8.69 -3.14
N GLY A 127 -7.21 -9.75 -3.84
CA GLY A 127 -8.21 -10.72 -3.36
C GLY A 127 -7.84 -11.38 -2.01
N GLU A 128 -8.86 -11.72 -1.21
CA GLU A 128 -8.67 -12.36 0.10
C GLU A 128 -7.97 -13.72 0.01
N HIS A 129 -6.91 -13.86 0.79
CA HIS A 129 -6.08 -15.05 0.81
C HIS A 129 -5.44 -15.31 2.19
N MET A 130 -4.86 -16.49 2.29
CA MET A 130 -4.14 -17.02 3.44
C MET A 130 -2.85 -17.68 2.97
N HIS A 131 -1.88 -17.75 3.87
CA HIS A 131 -0.64 -18.47 3.68
C HIS A 131 -0.51 -19.60 4.70
N PHE A 132 -0.42 -20.83 4.19
CA PHE A 132 -0.20 -22.04 4.97
C PHE A 132 1.23 -22.54 4.79
N ALA A 133 1.68 -23.39 5.71
CA ALA A 133 2.92 -24.10 5.54
C ALA A 133 2.88 -24.97 4.27
N ALA A 134 4.00 -25.01 3.57
CA ALA A 134 4.20 -25.82 2.38
C ALA A 134 5.44 -26.70 2.56
N LYS A 135 5.76 -27.53 1.57
CA LYS A 135 6.89 -28.45 1.67
C LYS A 135 8.19 -27.66 1.95
N ASN A 136 8.81 -27.94 3.09
CA ASN A 136 10.05 -27.34 3.60
C ASN A 136 9.98 -25.86 4.00
N ASN A 137 8.85 -25.17 3.81
CA ASN A 137 8.70 -23.74 4.07
C ASN A 137 7.58 -23.49 5.09
N PRO A 138 7.81 -22.63 6.11
CA PRO A 138 6.78 -22.27 7.08
C PRO A 138 5.63 -21.51 6.41
N ALA A 139 4.50 -21.37 7.12
CA ALA A 139 3.46 -20.43 6.72
C ALA A 139 4.08 -19.03 6.59
N LYS A 140 3.69 -18.31 5.52
CA LYS A 140 4.20 -16.96 5.28
C LYS A 140 3.76 -16.02 6.40
N LEU A 141 4.70 -15.27 6.96
CA LEU A 141 4.43 -14.09 7.76
C LEU A 141 5.01 -12.90 7.02
N GLU A 142 4.27 -11.81 7.04
CA GLU A 142 4.55 -10.67 6.19
C GLU A 142 4.15 -9.35 6.85
N GLY A 143 4.76 -8.29 6.37
CA GLY A 143 4.39 -6.92 6.69
C GLY A 143 4.56 -6.02 5.49
N TRP A 144 3.83 -4.92 5.51
CA TRP A 144 3.62 -4.03 4.38
C TRP A 144 3.96 -2.61 4.78
N LEU A 145 4.91 -2.01 4.07
CA LEU A 145 5.25 -0.60 4.16
C LEU A 145 4.65 0.12 2.95
N VAL A 146 3.67 1.00 3.18
CA VAL A 146 3.11 1.80 2.09
C VAL A 146 4.15 2.84 1.66
N ARG A 147 4.58 2.76 0.40
CA ARG A 147 5.59 3.65 -0.19
C ARG A 147 4.96 4.84 -0.88
N HIS A 148 3.86 4.59 -1.58
CA HIS A 148 3.11 5.61 -2.31
C HIS A 148 1.60 5.36 -2.24
N GLY A 149 0.81 6.43 -2.20
CA GLY A 149 -0.64 6.36 -2.12
C GLY A 149 -1.16 5.91 -0.75
N LYS A 150 -2.16 5.02 -0.75
CA LYS A 150 -2.82 4.51 0.46
C LYS A 150 -3.29 3.06 0.24
N SER A 151 -3.16 2.22 1.27
CA SER A 151 -3.73 0.88 1.31
C SER A 151 -4.70 0.73 2.48
N TYR A 152 -5.87 0.16 2.24
CA TYR A 152 -6.77 -0.34 3.27
C TYR A 152 -6.45 -1.82 3.47
N ILE A 153 -5.80 -2.14 4.59
CA ILE A 153 -5.33 -3.47 4.92
C ILE A 153 -6.39 -4.14 5.80
N ALA A 154 -6.99 -5.20 5.30
CA ALA A 154 -8.01 -5.94 6.03
C ALA A 154 -7.45 -7.25 6.55
N GLY A 155 -7.69 -7.53 7.83
CA GLY A 155 -7.26 -8.76 8.50
C GLY A 155 -8.20 -9.21 9.61
N MET A 156 -7.68 -10.02 10.52
CA MET A 156 -8.41 -10.49 11.70
C MET A 156 -8.48 -9.41 12.78
N GLY A 157 -9.67 -9.21 13.34
CA GLY A 157 -9.91 -8.26 14.42
C GLY A 157 -11.40 -7.98 14.61
N GLU A 158 -11.72 -6.96 15.41
CA GLU A 158 -13.10 -6.49 15.54
C GLU A 158 -13.55 -5.89 14.20
N ASN A 159 -14.73 -6.31 13.72
CA ASN A 159 -15.28 -5.78 12.49
C ASN A 159 -15.54 -4.27 12.63
N ASN A 160 -14.85 -3.49 11.81
CA ASN A 160 -14.96 -2.03 11.76
C ASN A 160 -15.30 -1.52 10.35
N ARG A 161 -15.77 -2.39 9.44
CA ARG A 161 -16.03 -2.02 8.04
C ARG A 161 -16.99 -0.84 7.88
N ASP A 162 -17.95 -0.69 8.78
CA ASP A 162 -18.91 0.42 8.76
C ASP A 162 -18.22 1.80 8.89
N GLN A 163 -16.95 1.84 9.34
CA GLN A 163 -16.15 3.06 9.44
C GLN A 163 -15.46 3.43 8.13
N PHE A 164 -15.44 2.53 7.13
CA PHE A 164 -14.75 2.69 5.84
C PHE A 164 -15.70 2.42 4.66
N PRO A 165 -16.75 3.24 4.47
CA PRO A 165 -17.73 3.05 3.40
C PRO A 165 -17.15 3.11 1.97
N GLU A 166 -15.96 3.69 1.80
CA GLU A 166 -15.22 3.74 0.54
C GLU A 166 -14.52 2.40 0.19
N VAL A 167 -14.38 1.49 1.16
CA VAL A 167 -13.75 0.18 0.95
C VAL A 167 -14.79 -0.83 0.46
N ILE A 168 -14.81 -1.01 -0.86
CA ILE A 168 -15.79 -1.83 -1.57
C ILE A 168 -15.13 -3.12 -2.02
N VAL A 169 -15.67 -4.27 -1.58
CA VAL A 169 -15.29 -5.58 -2.12
C VAL A 169 -16.00 -5.75 -3.47
N PRO A 170 -15.27 -5.96 -4.58
CA PRO A 170 -15.88 -6.17 -5.89
C PRO A 170 -16.78 -7.42 -5.89
N GLU A 171 -17.92 -7.36 -6.58
CA GLU A 171 -18.84 -8.51 -6.73
C GLU A 171 -18.16 -9.71 -7.42
N THR A 172 -17.16 -9.44 -8.26
CA THR A 172 -16.30 -10.43 -8.92
C THR A 172 -15.41 -11.20 -7.95
N HIS A 173 -15.17 -10.66 -6.74
CA HIS A 173 -14.57 -11.37 -5.62
C HIS A 173 -15.66 -12.00 -4.75
N TRP A 174 -15.89 -13.29 -4.94
CA TRP A 174 -16.76 -14.09 -4.08
C TRP A 174 -18.16 -13.48 -3.82
N SER A 175 -18.76 -12.80 -4.81
CA SER A 175 -20.04 -12.10 -4.67
C SER A 175 -20.05 -11.06 -3.53
N GLY A 176 -18.96 -10.27 -3.44
CA GLY A 176 -18.79 -9.21 -2.45
C GLY A 176 -18.46 -9.72 -1.04
N LYS A 177 -18.14 -11.02 -0.90
CA LYS A 177 -17.88 -11.65 0.39
C LYS A 177 -16.39 -11.65 0.74
N VAL A 178 -16.10 -11.38 2.01
CA VAL A 178 -14.79 -11.57 2.68
C VAL A 178 -15.01 -12.07 4.10
N THR A 179 -13.97 -12.62 4.72
CA THR A 179 -13.97 -13.06 6.12
C THR A 179 -13.18 -12.14 7.04
N ALA A 180 -12.12 -11.51 6.53
CA ALA A 180 -11.36 -10.46 7.18
C ALA A 180 -12.10 -9.12 7.06
N ASN A 181 -12.54 -8.58 8.19
CA ASN A 181 -13.39 -7.38 8.26
C ASN A 181 -12.82 -6.30 9.19
N HIS A 182 -11.61 -6.50 9.73
CA HIS A 182 -10.90 -5.46 10.48
C HIS A 182 -9.97 -4.72 9.53
N ILE A 183 -10.29 -3.47 9.23
CA ILE A 183 -9.56 -2.61 8.29
C ILE A 183 -8.65 -1.66 9.07
N VAL A 184 -7.40 -1.59 8.64
CA VAL A 184 -6.42 -0.56 8.97
C VAL A 184 -6.18 0.28 7.73
N GLU A 185 -6.38 1.59 7.83
CA GLU A 185 -5.94 2.52 6.79
C GLU A 185 -4.45 2.82 6.98
N ALA A 186 -3.62 2.46 6.00
CA ALA A 186 -2.19 2.74 5.97
C ALA A 186 -1.87 3.76 4.85
N ASN A 187 -1.26 4.88 5.24
CA ASN A 187 -0.80 5.94 4.34
C ASN A 187 0.71 5.82 4.08
N GLU A 188 1.26 6.61 3.15
CA GLU A 188 2.70 6.63 2.88
C GLU A 188 3.56 6.74 4.16
N GLY A 189 4.46 5.79 4.34
CA GLY A 189 5.32 5.68 5.52
C GLY A 189 4.78 4.80 6.64
N ASP A 190 3.49 4.45 6.62
CA ASP A 190 2.89 3.54 7.59
C ASP A 190 3.30 2.09 7.30
N PHE A 191 3.54 1.35 8.38
CA PHE A 191 3.81 -0.08 8.36
C PHE A 191 2.72 -0.82 9.11
N ASP A 192 2.20 -1.88 8.51
CA ASP A 192 1.34 -2.86 9.18
C ASP A 192 1.79 -4.29 8.84
N HIS A 193 1.22 -5.29 9.48
CA HIS A 193 1.66 -6.68 9.36
C HIS A 193 0.53 -7.67 9.60
N LEU A 194 0.75 -8.89 9.10
CA LEU A 194 -0.18 -9.99 9.33
C LEU A 194 -0.23 -10.33 10.83
N ALA A 195 -1.37 -10.02 11.46
CA ALA A 195 -1.52 -10.15 12.91
C ALA A 195 -1.55 -11.60 13.41
N ILE A 196 -2.09 -12.53 12.59
CA ILE A 196 -2.27 -13.94 12.95
C ILE A 196 -1.78 -14.81 11.78
N VAL A 197 -0.90 -15.77 12.05
CA VAL A 197 -0.42 -16.72 11.06
C VAL A 197 -1.59 -17.51 10.44
N GLU A 198 -1.51 -17.80 9.14
CA GLU A 198 -2.56 -18.50 8.37
C GLU A 198 -3.92 -17.77 8.31
N SER A 199 -3.99 -16.53 8.77
CA SER A 199 -5.24 -15.79 8.78
C SER A 199 -5.54 -15.10 7.45
N ALA A 200 -6.84 -14.98 7.16
CA ALA A 200 -7.33 -14.30 5.99
C ALA A 200 -6.97 -12.81 6.04
N HIS A 201 -6.51 -12.30 4.90
CA HIS A 201 -6.24 -10.89 4.71
C HIS A 201 -6.38 -10.50 3.24
N TRP A 202 -6.62 -9.22 3.01
CA TRP A 202 -6.70 -8.59 1.70
C TRP A 202 -6.34 -7.12 1.80
N GLN A 203 -6.14 -6.47 0.66
CA GLN A 203 -5.83 -5.04 0.60
C GLN A 203 -6.63 -4.38 -0.52
N MET A 204 -7.00 -3.12 -0.33
CA MET A 204 -7.58 -2.27 -1.37
C MET A 204 -6.83 -0.95 -1.45
N ALA A 205 -6.44 -0.53 -2.64
CA ALA A 205 -5.79 0.75 -2.83
C ALA A 205 -6.76 1.94 -2.73
N GLY A 206 -6.23 3.09 -2.32
CA GLY A 206 -6.92 4.38 -2.40
C GLY A 206 -7.07 4.90 -3.84
N PRO A 207 -7.58 6.14 -4.01
CA PRO A 207 -7.90 6.72 -5.32
C PRO A 207 -6.67 7.05 -6.20
N GLU A 208 -5.46 7.07 -5.62
CA GLU A 208 -4.21 7.28 -6.36
C GLU A 208 -3.47 5.95 -6.61
N GLY A 209 -4.09 4.81 -6.32
CA GLY A 209 -3.42 3.51 -6.28
C GLY A 209 -2.52 3.37 -5.06
N ALA A 210 -1.74 2.29 -5.02
CA ALA A 210 -0.79 2.02 -3.96
C ALA A 210 0.49 1.35 -4.49
N VAL A 211 1.63 1.79 -3.96
CA VAL A 211 2.90 1.04 -4.02
C VAL A 211 3.24 0.59 -2.61
N ILE A 212 3.38 -0.70 -2.41
CA ILE A 212 3.51 -1.32 -1.10
C ILE A 212 4.73 -2.23 -1.13
N THR A 213 5.70 -2.00 -0.24
CA THR A 213 6.79 -2.96 -0.06
C THR A 213 6.34 -4.02 0.93
N GLU A 214 6.31 -5.28 0.49
CA GLU A 214 6.09 -6.44 1.34
C GLU A 214 7.43 -7.06 1.74
N VAL A 215 7.58 -7.28 3.04
CA VAL A 215 8.67 -8.02 3.66
C VAL A 215 8.10 -9.22 4.40
N GLY A 216 8.89 -10.25 4.56
CA GLY A 216 8.44 -11.47 5.23
C GLY A 216 9.47 -12.58 5.17
N ASN A 217 9.05 -13.76 5.62
CA ASN A 217 9.82 -14.99 5.39
C ASN A 217 9.62 -15.46 3.94
N VAL A 218 9.78 -16.75 3.65
CA VAL A 218 9.72 -17.29 2.28
C VAL A 218 8.31 -17.29 1.71
N HIS A 219 8.18 -16.83 0.46
CA HIS A 219 6.96 -17.01 -0.31
C HIS A 219 6.94 -18.38 -0.99
N THR A 220 5.84 -19.13 -0.86
CA THR A 220 5.64 -20.43 -1.53
C THR A 220 4.22 -20.55 -2.07
N ASN A 221 4.09 -20.64 -3.40
CA ASN A 221 2.79 -20.71 -4.09
C ASN A 221 1.91 -21.87 -3.61
N GLU A 222 2.48 -23.04 -3.32
CA GLU A 222 1.74 -24.21 -2.82
C GLU A 222 1.04 -23.96 -1.47
N GLY A 223 1.52 -22.98 -0.69
CA GLY A 223 0.95 -22.56 0.58
C GLY A 223 -0.15 -21.51 0.46
N VAL A 224 -0.35 -20.90 -0.71
CA VAL A 224 -1.39 -19.88 -0.91
C VAL A 224 -2.76 -20.55 -1.02
N ARG A 225 -3.74 -20.03 -0.28
CA ARG A 225 -5.16 -20.38 -0.44
C ARG A 225 -5.96 -19.10 -0.54
N ARG A 226 -6.92 -19.06 -1.45
CA ARG A 226 -7.81 -17.91 -1.63
C ARG A 226 -9.19 -18.24 -1.08
N SER A 227 -9.81 -17.26 -0.45
CA SER A 227 -11.16 -17.44 0.13
C SER A 227 -12.21 -17.68 -0.93
N ASP A 228 -12.09 -17.00 -2.08
CA ASP A 228 -12.88 -17.30 -3.28
C ASP A 228 -12.42 -18.64 -3.88
N PRO A 229 -13.26 -19.70 -3.85
CA PRO A 229 -12.88 -21.02 -4.36
C PRO A 229 -12.56 -21.02 -5.86
N GLU A 230 -13.13 -20.10 -6.64
CA GLU A 230 -12.90 -20.01 -8.08
C GLU A 230 -11.52 -19.42 -8.43
N MET A 231 -10.80 -18.86 -7.46
CA MET A 231 -9.45 -18.31 -7.65
C MET A 231 -8.33 -19.31 -7.31
N ASN A 232 -8.65 -20.54 -6.89
CA ASN A 232 -7.67 -21.56 -6.49
C ASN A 232 -7.32 -22.55 -7.62
#